data_AF-A0A961SPJ8-F1
#
_entry.id   AF-A0A961SPJ8-F1
#
_cell.length_a   1.000
_cell.length_b   1.000
_cell.length_c   1.000
_cell.angle_alpha   90.00
_cell.angle_beta   90.00
_cell.angle_gamma   90.00
#
_symmetry.space_group_name_H-M   'P 1'
#
loop_
_entity.id
_entity.type
_entity.pdbx_description
1 polymer ?
#
loop_
_entity_poly.entity_id
_entity_poly.type
_entity_poly.pdbx_seq_one_letter_code
_entity_poly.pdbx_strand_id
1 'polypeptide(L)' 'ASGIMTALGGLGHALPYLIPNFFLATAIAVFVVFVELWAIAFIQNRYMETPFFRATLQVVLGGALVLAAGILIGNA' A
#
# COMPACT_ATOMS: atom_id res chain seq x y z
N ALA A 1 -3.25 -10.11 17.23
CA ALA A 1 -2.88 -8.68 17.10
C ALA A 1 -2.59 -8.23 15.65
N SER A 2 -2.24 -9.13 14.72
CA SER A 2 -1.92 -8.79 13.32
C SER A 2 -3.11 -8.35 12.45
N GLY A 3 -4.32 -8.89 12.67
CA GLY A 3 -5.49 -8.58 11.84
C GLY A 3 -5.97 -7.12 11.89
N ILE A 4 -5.74 -6.42 13.02
CA ILE A 4 -6.06 -4.99 13.16
C ILE A 4 -5.16 -4.17 12.23
N MET A 5 -3.88 -4.53 12.11
CA MET A 5 -2.92 -3.84 11.25
C MET A 5 -3.26 -4.04 9.76
N THR A 6 -3.68 -5.26 9.38
CA THR A 6 -4.19 -5.53 8.03
C THR A 6 -5.44 -4.72 7.70
N ALA A 7 -6.40 -4.64 8.63
CA ALA A 7 -7.63 -3.86 8.43
C ALA A 7 -7.34 -2.36 8.34
N LEU A 8 -6.45 -1.84 9.18
CA LEU A 8 -6.06 -0.42 9.17
C LEU A 8 -5.35 -0.04 7.87
N GLY A 9 -4.41 -0.86 7.38
CA GLY A 9 -3.76 -0.63 6.09
C GLY A 9 -4.75 -0.68 4.92
N GLY A 10 -5.63 -1.69 4.91
CA GLY A 10 -6.66 -1.85 3.89
C GLY A 10 -7.67 -0.69 3.83
N LEU A 11 -8.02 -0.12 4.98
CA LEU A 11 -8.91 1.03 5.07
C LEU A 11 -8.19 2.34 4.72
N GLY A 12 -6.93 2.51 5.10
CA GLY A 12 -6.17 3.75 4.88
C GLY A 12 -6.17 4.24 3.42
N HIS A 13 -5.99 3.32 2.47
CA HIS A 13 -6.00 3.64 1.04
C HIS A 13 -7.40 3.56 0.39
N ALA A 14 -8.39 2.92 1.04
CA ALA A 14 -9.75 2.79 0.53
C ALA A 14 -10.65 3.97 0.94
N LEU A 15 -10.44 4.56 2.12
CA LEU A 15 -11.20 5.70 2.64
C LEU A 15 -11.21 6.93 1.72
N PRO A 16 -10.11 7.30 1.02
CA PRO A 16 -10.12 8.44 0.08
C PRO A 16 -11.15 8.29 -1.04
N TYR A 17 -11.47 7.06 -1.46
CA TYR A 17 -12.44 6.79 -2.53
C TYR A 17 -13.91 7.00 -2.11
N LEU A 18 -14.18 7.32 -0.84
CA LEU A 18 -15.48 7.84 -0.40
C LEU A 18 -15.72 9.28 -0.85
N ILE A 19 -14.67 9.98 -1.29
CA ILE A 19 -14.78 11.33 -1.85
C ILE A 19 -15.27 11.21 -3.31
N PRO A 20 -16.34 11.92 -3.71
CA PRO A 20 -16.93 11.82 -5.06
C PRO A 20 -15.98 12.24 -6.20
N ASN A 21 -14.84 12.87 -5.88
CA ASN A 21 -13.85 13.30 -6.85
C ASN A 21 -12.73 12.26 -6.97
N PHE A 22 -12.75 11.49 -8.06
CA PHE A 22 -11.82 10.40 -8.31
C PHE A 22 -10.34 10.82 -8.37
N PHE A 23 -10.05 11.98 -8.96
CA PHE A 23 -8.67 12.47 -9.07
C PHE A 23 -8.13 12.91 -7.71
N LEU A 24 -8.96 13.59 -6.91
CA LEU A 24 -8.60 13.98 -5.55
C LEU A 24 -8.43 12.75 -4.64
N ALA A 25 -9.37 11.79 -4.72
CA ALA A 25 -9.30 10.52 -3.99
C ALA A 25 -8.02 9.74 -4.32
N THR A 26 -7.68 9.64 -5.61
CA THR A 26 -6.48 8.93 -6.08
C THR A 26 -5.19 9.63 -5.62
N ALA A 27 -5.14 10.97 -5.69
CA ALA A 27 -3.99 11.72 -5.20
C ALA A 27 -3.75 11.52 -3.69
N ILE A 28 -4.83 11.54 -2.89
CA ILE A 28 -4.76 11.29 -1.45
C ILE A 28 -4.35 9.85 -1.17
N ALA A 29 -4.93 8.87 -1.88
CA ALA A 29 -4.59 7.46 -1.71
C ALA A 29 -3.10 7.20 -2.02
N VAL A 30 -2.57 7.77 -3.10
CA VAL A 30 -1.14 7.67 -3.45
C VAL A 30 -0.26 8.27 -2.36
N PHE A 31 -0.65 9.43 -1.81
CA PHE A 31 0.10 10.07 -0.72
C PHE A 31 0.11 9.21 0.55
N VAL A 32 -1.04 8.66 0.95
CA VAL A 32 -1.17 7.78 2.12
C VAL A 32 -0.30 6.52 1.95
N VAL A 33 -0.39 5.87 0.79
CA VAL A 33 0.42 4.68 0.47
C VAL A 33 1.91 5.01 0.53
N PHE A 34 2.33 6.15 -0.02
CA PHE A 34 3.73 6.55 0.02
C PHE A 34 4.26 6.69 1.46
N VAL A 35 3.46 7.28 2.36
CA VAL A 35 3.79 7.39 3.79
C VAL A 35 3.83 6.01 4.45
N GLU A 36 2.87 5.12 4.17
CA GLU A 36 2.85 3.76 4.69
C GLU A 36 4.08 2.96 4.28
N LEU A 37 4.47 3.02 3.00
CA LEU A 37 5.65 2.32 2.51
C LEU A 37 6.95 2.86 3.12
N TRP A 38 7.04 4.19 3.32
CA TRP A 38 8.18 4.78 4.02
C TRP A 38 8.23 4.31 5.48
N ALA A 39 7.10 4.27 6.17
CA ALA A 39 7.01 3.78 7.54
C ALA A 39 7.42 2.29 7.64
N ILE A 40 6.94 1.44 6.73
CA ILE A 40 7.29 0.01 6.70
C ILE A 40 8.78 -0.17 6.41
N ALA A 41 9.32 0.54 5.42
CA ALA A 41 10.73 0.46 5.05
C ALA A 41 11.64 1.01 6.16
N PHE A 42 11.22 2.06 6.87
CA PHE A 42 11.93 2.60 8.03
C PHE A 42 11.95 1.59 9.20
N ILE A 43 10.80 0.97 9.52
CA ILE A 43 10.70 -0.04 10.57
C ILE A 43 11.57 -1.26 10.21
N GLN A 44 11.51 -1.73 8.96
CA GLN A 44 12.33 -2.83 8.48
C GLN A 44 13.83 -2.51 8.56
N ASN A 45 14.26 -1.33 8.07
CA ASN A 45 15.65 -0.91 8.12
C ASN A 45 16.16 -0.72 9.56
N ARG A 46 15.31 -0.25 10.48
CA ARG A 46 15.70 0.05 11.87
C ARG A 46 15.73 -1.19 12.79
N TYR A 47 14.81 -2.14 12.59
CA TYR A 47 14.59 -3.26 13.52
C TYR A 47 14.91 -4.64 12.94
N MET A 48 14.92 -4.81 11.62
CA MET A 48 15.10 -6.12 10.96
C MET A 48 16.41 -6.21 10.17
N GLU A 49 17.26 -5.17 10.22
CA GLU A 49 18.52 -5.04 9.45
C GLU A 49 18.36 -5.42 7.96
N THR A 50 17.14 -5.34 7.43
CA THR A 50 16.85 -5.71 6.05
C THR A 50 17.28 -4.57 5.15
N PRO A 51 18.09 -4.84 4.10
CA PRO A 51 18.52 -3.80 3.20
C PRO A 51 17.30 -3.18 2.52
N PHE A 52 17.16 -1.86 2.67
CA PHE A 52 16.04 -1.04 2.18
C PHE A 52 15.63 -1.38 0.73
N PHE A 53 16.60 -1.70 -0.12
CA PHE A 53 16.39 -2.10 -1.50
C PHE A 53 15.57 -3.39 -1.65
N ARG A 54 15.84 -4.43 -0.83
CA ARG A 54 15.07 -5.68 -0.85
C ARG A 54 13.64 -5.48 -0.35
N ALA A 55 13.48 -4.68 0.70
CA ALA A 55 12.16 -4.34 1.25
C ALA A 55 11.31 -3.61 0.19
N THR A 56 11.90 -2.62 -0.48
CA THR A 56 11.21 -1.85 -1.53
C THR A 56 10.83 -2.73 -2.72
N LEU A 57 11.75 -3.57 -3.21
CA LEU A 57 11.46 -4.48 -4.32
C LEU A 57 10.34 -5.46 -3.99
N GLN A 58 10.35 -6.08 -2.81
CA GLN A 58 9.31 -7.02 -2.41
C GLN A 58 7.94 -6.34 -2.34
N VAL A 59 7.88 -5.13 -1.77
CA VAL A 59 6.65 -4.36 -1.65
C VAL A 59 6.11 -3.94 -3.02
N VAL A 60 6.95 -3.40 -3.90
CA VAL A 60 6.54 -2.94 -5.23
C VAL A 60 6.13 -4.11 -6.11
N LEU A 61 6.89 -5.22 -6.10
CA LEU A 61 6.53 -6.43 -6.85
C LEU A 61 5.23 -7.05 -6.33
N GLY A 62 5.07 -7.13 -5.01
CA GLY A 62 3.81 -7.60 -4.40
C GLY A 62 2.62 -6.73 -4.78
N GLY A 63 2.78 -5.40 -4.74
CA GLY A 63 1.75 -4.45 -5.14
C GLY A 63 1.38 -4.56 -6.63
N ALA A 64 2.38 -4.70 -7.51
CA ALA A 64 2.16 -4.86 -8.94
C ALA A 64 1.38 -6.15 -9.26
N LEU A 65 1.66 -7.25 -8.57
CA LEU A 65 0.94 -8.51 -8.73
C LEU A 65 -0.53 -8.40 -8.29
N VAL A 66 -0.78 -7.75 -7.15
CA VAL A 66 -2.15 -7.54 -6.65
C VAL A 66 -2.95 -6.64 -7.59
N LEU A 67 -2.34 -5.57 -8.11
CA LEU A 67 -2.96 -4.70 -9.11
C LEU A 67 -3.29 -5.47 -10.40
N ALA A 68 -2.35 -6.26 -10.92
CA ALA A 68 -2.57 -7.07 -12.11
C ALA A 68 -3.71 -8.07 -11.92
N ALA A 69 -3.76 -8.75 -10.77
CA ALA A 69 -4.88 -9.64 -10.42
C ALA A 69 -6.21 -8.88 -10.35
N GLY A 70 -6.24 -7.68 -9.76
CA GLY A 70 -7.41 -6.82 -9.72
C GLY A 70 -7.92 -6.41 -11.10
N ILE A 71 -7.03 -6.06 -12.03
CA ILE A 71 -7.39 -5.74 -13.43
C ILE A 71 -7.96 -6.98 -14.14
N LEU A 72 -7.32 -8.15 -13.97
CA LEU A 72 -7.75 -9.38 -14.62
C LEU A 72 -9.11 -9.88 -14.10
N ILE A 73 -9.37 -9.77 -12.81
CA ILE A 73 -10.65 -10.17 -12.19
C ILE A 73 -11.73 -9.12 -12.46
N GLY A 74 -11.39 -7.83 -12.43
CA GLY A 74 -12.33 -6.73 -12.62
C GLY A 74 -12.77 -6.51 -14.09
N ASN A 75 -12.10 -7.15 -15.05
CA ASN A 75 -12.46 -7.14 -16.46
C ASN A 75 -13.49 -8.24 -16.82
N ALA A 76 -14.31 -8.67 -15.86
CA ALA A 76 -15.39 -9.66 -15.99
C ALA A 76 -16.76 -9.00 -15.86
#